data_AF-A0A415YC00-F1
#
_entry.id   AF-A0A415YC00-F1
#
_cell.length_a   1.000
_cell.length_b   1.000
_cell.length_c   1.000
_cell.angle_alpha   90.00
_cell.angle_beta   90.00
_cell.angle_gamma   90.00
#
_symmetry.space_group_name_H-M   'P 1'
#
loop_
_entity.id
_entity.type
_entity.pdbx_description
1 polymer ?
#
loop_
_entity_poly.entity_id
_entity_poly.type
_entity_poly.pdbx_seq_one_letter_code
_entity_poly.pdbx_strand_id
1 'polypeptide(L)' 'MIMKIKEIPFERKWYSCPHCGAHLLIYDNTAQSNNVFLKCKKCGNEVEIKIKN' A
#
# COMPACT_ATOMS: atom_id res chain seq x y z
N MET A 1 31.05 14.14 14.22
CA MET A 1 29.60 14.11 14.53
C MET A 1 28.96 13.07 13.61
N ILE A 2 28.72 11.86 14.11
CA ILE A 2 28.12 10.80 13.29
C ILE A 2 26.63 11.07 13.12
N MET A 3 26.21 11.37 11.89
CA MET A 3 24.79 11.48 11.56
C MET A 3 24.17 10.09 11.74
N LYS A 4 23.43 9.89 12.84
CA LYS A 4 22.57 8.72 13.00
C LYS A 4 21.51 8.78 11.91
N ILE A 5 21.73 8.03 10.83
CA ILE A 5 20.70 7.73 9.85
C ILE A 5 19.62 6.99 10.64
N LYS A 6 18.51 7.69 10.89
CA LYS A 6 17.35 7.13 11.59
C LYS A 6 16.77 6.11 10.62
N GLU A 7 17.14 4.85 10.78
CA GLU A 7 16.58 3.73 10.02
C GLU A 7 15.06 3.78 10.23
N ILE A 8 14.32 4.32 9.26
CA ILE A 8 12.87 4.25 9.28
C ILE A 8 12.57 2.76 9.11
N PRO A 9 11.92 2.08 10.07
CA PRO A 9 11.60 0.67 9.90
C PRO A 9 10.70 0.57 8.66
N PHE A 10 11.19 -0.17 7.66
CA PHE A 10 10.48 -0.43 6.42
C PHE A 10 9.34 -1.41 6.73
N GLU A 11 8.15 -0.86 6.96
CA GLU A 11 6.98 -1.64 7.36
C GLU A 11 6.17 -2.03 6.12
N ARG A 12 6.19 -3.33 5.80
CA ARG A 12 5.35 -3.89 4.74
C ARG A 12 3.93 -4.12 5.25
N LYS A 13 2.96 -3.42 4.63
CA LYS A 13 1.53 -3.53 4.96
C LYS A 13 0.76 -4.06 3.77
N TRP A 14 -0.24 -4.89 4.04
CA TRP A 14 -1.15 -5.38 3.02
C TRP A 14 -2.23 -4.35 2.74
N TYR A 15 -2.36 -3.95 1.48
CA TYR A 15 -3.52 -3.20 1.03
C TYR A 15 -4.66 -4.17 0.76
N SER A 16 -5.71 -4.05 1.54
CA SER A 16 -6.89 -4.89 1.44
C SER A 16 -7.96 -4.23 0.56
N CYS A 17 -8.64 -5.03 -0.25
CA CYS A 17 -9.73 -4.55 -1.07
C CYS A 17 -10.90 -4.08 -0.18
N PRO A 18 -11.40 -2.84 -0.33
CA PRO A 18 -12.52 -2.34 0.47
C PRO A 18 -13.85 -3.09 0.23
N HIS A 19 -13.99 -3.79 -0.89
CA HIS A 19 -15.23 -4.51 -1.21
C HIS A 19 -15.29 -5.94 -0.68
N CYS A 20 -14.14 -6.63 -0.60
CA CYS A 20 -14.13 -8.07 -0.29
C CYS A 20 -13.08 -8.49 0.73
N GLY A 21 -12.26 -7.54 1.22
CA GLY A 21 -11.17 -7.80 2.16
C GLY A 21 -10.01 -8.62 1.58
N ALA A 22 -10.00 -8.92 0.28
CA ALA A 22 -8.90 -9.65 -0.33
C ALA A 22 -7.62 -8.80 -0.31
N HIS A 23 -6.50 -9.41 0.02
CA HIS A 23 -5.19 -8.78 -0.09
C HIS A 23 -4.85 -8.53 -1.56
N LEU A 24 -4.64 -7.28 -1.93
CA LEU A 24 -4.40 -6.86 -3.31
C LEU A 24 -2.92 -6.70 -3.61
N LEU A 25 -2.21 -6.03 -2.72
CA LEU A 25 -0.78 -5.75 -2.84
C LEU A 25 -0.15 -5.51 -1.48
N ILE A 26 1.17 -5.58 -1.44
CA ILE A 26 1.97 -5.15 -0.29
C ILE A 26 2.58 -3.81 -0.66
N TYR A 27 2.47 -2.84 0.24
CA TYR A 27 3.15 -1.55 0.10
C TYR A 27 3.98 -1.27 1.34
N ASP A 28 5.00 -0.45 1.16
CA ASP A 28 5.83 0.04 2.25
C ASP A 28 5.24 1.32 2.87
N ASN A 29 5.58 1.60 4.13
CA ASN A 29 5.12 2.82 4.80
C ASN A 29 5.63 4.12 4.16
N THR A 30 6.70 4.10 3.36
CA THR A 30 7.18 5.28 2.61
C THR A 30 6.52 5.43 1.23
N ALA A 31 5.75 4.43 0.78
CA ALA A 31 5.14 4.46 -0.54
C ALA A 31 4.04 5.53 -0.61
N GLN A 32 4.02 6.28 -1.70
CA GLN A 32 2.92 7.19 -2.05
C GLN A 32 2.33 6.73 -3.37
N SER A 33 1.00 6.66 -3.44
CA SER A 33 0.30 6.23 -4.63
C SER A 33 -1.03 6.95 -4.74
N ASN A 34 -1.25 7.59 -5.89
CA ASN A 34 -2.49 8.27 -6.26
C ASN A 34 -2.80 7.93 -7.72
N ASN A 35 -4.08 7.82 -8.07
CA ASN A 35 -4.56 7.46 -9.42
C ASN A 35 -4.09 6.08 -9.91
N VAL A 36 -3.79 5.16 -9.00
CA VAL A 36 -3.52 3.76 -9.36
C VAL A 36 -4.79 2.95 -9.16
N PHE A 37 -5.27 2.33 -10.23
CA PHE A 37 -6.46 1.50 -10.20
C PHE A 37 -6.06 0.05 -10.38
N LEU A 38 -6.56 -0.80 -9.50
CA LEU A 38 -6.30 -2.23 -9.54
C LEU A 38 -7.62 -3.00 -9.47
N LYS A 39 -7.81 -3.88 -10.44
CA LYS A 39 -8.96 -4.78 -10.45
C LYS A 39 -8.73 -5.92 -9.47
N CYS A 40 -9.60 -6.03 -8.48
CA CYS A 40 -9.56 -7.16 -7.55
C CYS A 40 -9.91 -8.46 -8.30
N LYS A 41 -9.00 -9.44 -8.29
CA LYS A 41 -9.24 -10.75 -8.92
C LYS A 41 -10.36 -11.56 -8.24
N LYS A 42 -10.70 -11.25 -7.00
CA LYS A 42 -11.70 -12.00 -6.21
C LYS A 42 -13.13 -11.49 -6.42
N CYS A 43 -13.35 -10.18 -6.32
CA CYS A 43 -14.68 -9.59 -6.51
C CYS A 43 -14.89 -8.99 -7.91
N GLY A 44 -13.85 -8.84 -8.72
CA GLY A 44 -13.94 -8.25 -10.05
C GLY A 44 -14.08 -6.72 -10.06
N ASN A 45 -14.25 -6.09 -8.89
CA ASN A 45 -14.36 -4.63 -8.77
C ASN A 45 -13.01 -3.95 -8.96
N GLU A 46 -13.04 -2.79 -9.61
CA GLU A 46 -11.89 -1.91 -9.72
C GLU A 46 -11.79 -1.05 -8.46
N VAL A 47 -10.61 -1.05 -7.85
CA VAL A 47 -10.36 -0.25 -6.66
C VAL A 47 -9.18 0.66 -6.88
N GLU A 48 -9.32 1.88 -6.38
CA GLU A 48 -8.24 2.83 -6.37
C GLU A 48 -7.33 2.57 -5.17
N ILE A 49 -6.04 2.45 -5.43
CA ILE A 49 -4.99 2.35 -4.43
C ILE A 49 -4.55 3.78 -4.11
N LYS A 50 -5.05 4.30 -2.98
CA LYS A 50 -4.64 5.60 -2.43
C LYS A 50 -3.79 5.36 -1.20
N ILE A 51 -2.47 5.53 -1.35
CA ILE A 51 -1.52 5.49 -0.25
C ILE A 51 -1.06 6.92 0.00
N LYS A 52 -1.55 7.50 1.09
CA LYS A 52 -1.11 8.80 1.61
C LYS A 52 -0.24 8.53 2.83
N ASN A 53 1.07 8.71 2.68
CA ASN A 53 2.00 8.84 3.79
C ASN A 53 2.25 10.32 4.08
#